data_AF-A0A399LX84-F1
#
_entry.id   AF-A0A399LX84-F1
#
_cell.length_a   1.000
_cell.length_b   1.000
_cell.length_c   1.000
_cell.angle_alpha   90.00
_cell.angle_beta   90.00
_cell.angle_gamma   90.00
#
_symmetry.space_group_name_H-M   'P 1'
#
loop_
_entity.id
_entity.type
_entity.pdbx_description
1 polymer ?
#
loop_
_entity_poly.entity_id
_entity_poly.type
_entity_poly.pdbx_seq_one_letter_code
_entity_poly.pdbx_strand_id
1 'polypeptide(L)'
;GSKEASITVDAPSDDVYIDAEDLSVKVEDTTGGDFEKLEVSSTAAVTKVTDTIDTTTVTLTATSTVTEGGVVTYTASVNHKVTGSDLVVKLANGQTITIPVGESSASVPFTAPNNVHNTNLDLSNKITDISGGNYEKTVAVGEPVTTVTDNPATPDVTTLSLTATDTVAEGGKITYTATLTNKAGTDLVIKLSNGETITIAAGSKEASITVDAPSDDVYIDAEDLSVKVEDTTGGDFEKLEVSSTAAVTKVTDTIDTTTVTLTATSTVTEGGVVTYTASVNHKVTGSDLVVKLANGQTITIPVGESSASVPFTAPNNVHNTNLDLSNKITDISGGNYEKTVAVGEPVTTVTDNPATPDITTLTLTATDTVAEGGKITYTATLTNKAGT
;
A
#
# COMPACT_ATOMS: atom_id res chain seq x y z
N GLY A 1 82.69 -70.39 26.11
CA GLY A 1 81.53 -70.43 25.18
C GLY A 1 80.62 -69.26 25.49
N SER A 2 80.01 -68.66 24.47
CA SER A 2 78.94 -67.69 24.70
C SER A 2 77.70 -68.40 25.20
N LYS A 3 76.97 -67.80 26.14
CA LYS A 3 75.68 -68.30 26.62
C LYS A 3 74.50 -67.66 25.90
N GLU A 4 74.75 -66.65 25.07
CA GLU A 4 73.73 -65.85 24.42
C GLU A 4 74.13 -65.56 22.96
N ALA A 5 73.13 -65.50 22.09
CA ALA A 5 73.22 -65.00 20.73
C ALA A 5 71.90 -64.28 20.43
N SER A 6 71.97 -63.16 19.71
CA SER A 6 70.81 -62.33 19.39
C SER A 6 70.72 -62.10 17.89
N ILE A 7 69.49 -62.01 17.39
CA ILE A 7 69.15 -61.51 16.07
C ILE A 7 68.26 -60.28 16.23
N THR A 8 68.43 -59.30 15.36
CA THR A 8 67.57 -58.12 15.29
C THR A 8 66.72 -58.22 14.03
N VAL A 9 65.42 -57.96 14.16
CA VAL A 9 64.46 -57.89 13.07
C VAL A 9 63.82 -56.52 13.13
N ASP A 10 63.66 -55.87 11.99
CA ASP A 10 62.99 -54.57 11.91
C ASP A 10 61.50 -54.73 12.24
N ALA A 11 60.95 -53.76 12.97
CA ALA A 11 59.50 -53.68 13.16
C ALA A 11 58.81 -53.26 11.85
N PRO A 12 57.48 -53.49 11.72
CA PRO A 12 56.70 -52.91 10.63
C PRO A 12 56.91 -51.39 10.50
N SER A 13 56.79 -50.86 9.28
CA SER A 13 56.90 -49.42 9.02
C SER A 13 55.71 -48.67 9.61
N ASP A 14 55.96 -47.49 10.16
CA ASP A 14 54.95 -46.55 10.66
C ASP A 14 54.16 -45.92 9.50
N ASP A 15 52.83 -45.89 9.60
CA ASP A 15 51.93 -45.23 8.65
C ASP A 15 50.69 -44.61 9.33
N VAL A 16 49.64 -44.29 8.56
CA VAL A 16 48.44 -43.59 9.08
C VAL A 16 47.24 -44.51 9.33
N TYR A 17 47.41 -45.80 9.13
CA TYR A 17 46.36 -46.80 9.13
C TYR A 17 46.47 -47.76 10.32
N ILE A 18 45.32 -48.12 10.87
CA ILE A 18 45.23 -49.06 11.98
C ILE A 18 45.72 -50.45 11.53
N ASP A 19 46.92 -50.85 11.98
CA ASP A 19 47.56 -52.10 11.52
C ASP A 19 48.27 -52.93 12.62
N ALA A 20 48.00 -52.67 13.90
CA ALA A 20 48.62 -53.37 15.04
C ALA A 20 48.69 -54.91 14.86
N GLU A 21 49.92 -55.46 14.86
CA GLU A 21 50.18 -56.89 14.69
C GLU A 21 51.09 -57.47 15.80
N ASP A 22 50.87 -58.74 16.15
CA ASP A 22 51.76 -59.50 17.03
C ASP A 22 52.79 -60.27 16.19
N LEU A 23 54.08 -59.96 16.34
CA LEU A 23 55.16 -60.72 15.70
C LEU A 23 55.53 -61.93 16.56
N SER A 24 55.45 -63.15 16.01
CA SER A 24 55.83 -64.37 16.72
C SER A 24 56.93 -65.14 16.02
N VAL A 25 57.95 -65.56 16.78
CA VAL A 25 59.08 -66.39 16.29
C VAL A 25 59.21 -67.63 17.16
N LYS A 26 59.40 -68.78 16.53
CA LYS A 26 59.65 -70.07 17.19
C LYS A 26 60.99 -70.65 16.74
N VAL A 27 61.62 -71.43 17.61
CA VAL A 27 62.78 -72.26 17.23
C VAL A 27 62.23 -73.47 16.48
N GLU A 28 62.56 -73.61 15.19
CA GLU A 28 62.08 -74.71 14.38
C GLU A 28 62.93 -75.97 14.53
N ASP A 29 64.26 -75.80 14.54
CA ASP A 29 65.22 -76.90 14.69
C ASP A 29 66.47 -76.43 15.47
N THR A 30 67.18 -77.38 16.08
CA THR A 30 68.47 -77.14 16.73
C THR A 30 69.49 -78.18 16.27
N THR A 31 70.74 -77.77 16.06
CA THR A 31 71.85 -78.68 15.70
C THR A 31 73.13 -78.27 16.45
N GLY A 32 73.95 -79.25 16.85
CA GLY A 32 75.21 -79.02 17.58
C GLY A 32 75.06 -78.86 19.11
N GLY A 33 76.07 -78.26 19.77
CA GLY A 33 76.02 -77.84 21.18
C GLY A 33 76.58 -78.79 22.25
N ASP A 34 76.76 -80.08 21.94
CA ASP A 34 77.30 -81.13 22.85
C ASP A 34 76.62 -81.18 24.24
N PHE A 35 75.30 -80.97 24.28
CA PHE A 35 74.50 -81.06 25.50
C PHE A 35 74.03 -82.50 25.75
N GLU A 36 74.04 -82.97 27.00
CA GLU A 36 73.53 -84.30 27.37
C GLU A 36 72.00 -84.42 27.17
N LYS A 37 71.28 -83.30 27.29
CA LYS A 37 69.87 -83.14 26.95
C LYS A 37 69.56 -81.66 26.73
N LEU A 38 68.99 -81.32 25.58
CA LEU A 38 68.49 -79.98 25.28
C LEU A 38 66.97 -80.03 25.14
N GLU A 39 66.27 -79.22 25.92
CA GLU A 39 64.82 -79.07 25.84
C GLU A 39 64.51 -77.71 25.22
N VAL A 40 63.85 -77.74 24.06
CA VAL A 40 63.48 -76.52 23.33
C VAL A 40 62.06 -76.14 23.75
N SER A 41 61.89 -74.88 24.16
CA SER A 41 60.55 -74.36 24.43
C SER A 41 59.71 -74.39 23.16
N SER A 42 58.51 -74.98 23.24
CA SER A 42 57.51 -74.94 22.16
C SER A 42 56.71 -73.64 22.13
N THR A 43 56.89 -72.77 23.13
CA THR A 43 56.20 -71.47 23.21
C THR A 43 56.92 -70.46 22.32
N ALA A 44 56.20 -69.89 21.36
CA ALA A 44 56.74 -68.82 20.52
C ALA A 44 57.09 -67.60 21.36
N ALA A 45 58.19 -66.94 21.01
CA ALA A 45 58.47 -65.60 21.50
C ALA A 45 57.57 -64.63 20.74
N VAL A 46 56.66 -63.96 21.44
CA VAL A 46 55.72 -63.00 20.86
C VAL A 46 56.13 -61.60 21.27
N THR A 47 56.29 -60.72 20.29
CA THR A 47 56.46 -59.28 20.48
C THR A 47 55.19 -58.60 20.01
N LYS A 48 54.52 -57.90 20.93
CA LYS A 48 53.37 -57.07 20.59
C LYS A 48 53.86 -55.77 19.97
N VAL A 49 53.54 -55.52 18.70
CA VAL A 49 53.77 -54.21 18.09
C VAL A 49 52.56 -53.35 18.42
N THR A 50 52.80 -52.26 19.13
CA THR A 50 51.78 -51.25 19.36
C THR A 50 51.85 -50.22 18.25
N ASP A 51 50.72 -49.97 17.63
CA ASP A 51 50.55 -48.93 16.63
C ASP A 51 50.81 -47.55 17.22
N THR A 52 51.38 -46.66 16.40
CA THR A 52 51.55 -45.24 16.72
C THR A 52 50.23 -44.50 16.44
N ILE A 53 50.17 -43.18 16.66
CA ILE A 53 48.97 -42.40 16.29
C ILE A 53 49.40 -41.28 15.38
N ASP A 54 49.19 -41.46 14.09
CA ASP A 54 49.34 -40.50 13.03
C ASP A 54 47.99 -39.88 12.63
N THR A 55 48.08 -38.63 12.16
CA THR A 55 46.91 -37.82 11.85
C THR A 55 46.73 -37.69 10.34
N THR A 56 45.63 -38.23 9.83
CA THR A 56 45.15 -37.94 8.48
C THR A 56 44.31 -36.67 8.49
N THR A 57 44.59 -35.76 7.56
CA THR A 57 43.83 -34.52 7.42
C THR A 57 42.79 -34.67 6.32
N VAL A 58 41.52 -34.43 6.66
CA VAL A 58 40.42 -34.33 5.69
C VAL A 58 40.18 -32.85 5.39
N THR A 59 40.50 -32.42 4.18
CA THR A 59 40.36 -31.04 3.73
C THR A 59 39.10 -30.87 2.89
N LEU A 60 38.25 -29.89 3.26
CA LEU A 60 37.09 -29.48 2.48
C LEU A 60 37.39 -28.22 1.67
N THR A 61 37.15 -28.28 0.37
CA THR A 61 37.19 -27.12 -0.54
C THR A 61 35.85 -26.97 -1.26
N ALA A 62 35.56 -25.76 -1.76
CA ALA A 62 34.38 -25.50 -2.59
C ALA A 62 34.73 -24.59 -3.78
N THR A 63 33.86 -24.56 -4.80
CA THR A 63 33.88 -23.51 -5.83
C THR A 63 33.87 -22.14 -5.17
N SER A 64 34.77 -21.22 -5.53
CA SER A 64 34.90 -19.93 -4.83
C SER A 64 33.78 -18.94 -5.14
N THR A 65 33.24 -18.97 -6.36
CA THR A 65 32.19 -18.05 -6.81
C THR A 65 31.28 -18.76 -7.80
N VAL A 66 29.98 -18.57 -7.67
CA VAL A 66 28.97 -19.05 -8.62
C VAL A 66 27.92 -17.97 -8.84
N THR A 67 27.28 -17.98 -10.01
CA THR A 67 26.03 -17.25 -10.17
C THR A 67 24.90 -17.96 -9.45
N GLU A 68 23.84 -17.23 -9.15
CA GLU A 68 22.59 -17.77 -8.65
C GLU A 68 22.05 -18.92 -9.53
N GLY A 69 21.50 -19.97 -8.91
CA GLY A 69 21.12 -21.20 -9.59
C GLY A 69 22.30 -22.03 -10.15
N GLY A 70 23.53 -21.54 -10.02
CA GLY A 70 24.75 -22.24 -10.38
C GLY A 70 25.11 -23.37 -9.41
N VAL A 71 26.06 -24.22 -9.80
CA VAL A 71 26.47 -25.39 -9.01
C VAL A 71 27.74 -25.10 -8.23
N VAL A 72 27.64 -25.16 -6.90
CA VAL A 72 28.78 -25.23 -5.98
C VAL A 72 29.23 -26.68 -5.89
N THR A 73 30.50 -26.94 -6.17
CA THR A 73 31.08 -28.28 -6.00
C THR A 73 31.84 -28.31 -4.69
N TYR A 74 31.39 -29.12 -3.73
CA TYR A 74 32.14 -29.39 -2.51
C TYR A 74 33.01 -30.62 -2.71
N THR A 75 34.30 -30.51 -2.41
CA THR A 75 35.27 -31.60 -2.55
C THR A 75 35.92 -31.88 -1.20
N ALA A 76 35.80 -33.12 -0.73
CA ALA A 76 36.59 -33.60 0.40
C ALA A 76 37.81 -34.35 -0.12
N SER A 77 38.98 -34.09 0.46
CA SER A 77 40.24 -34.72 0.09
C SER A 77 41.02 -35.16 1.33
N VAL A 78 41.77 -36.25 1.20
CA VAL A 78 42.64 -36.80 2.24
C VAL A 78 44.08 -36.85 1.73
N ASN A 79 45.05 -36.69 2.63
CA ASN A 79 46.48 -36.73 2.29
C ASN A 79 47.03 -38.15 2.06
N HIS A 80 46.23 -39.18 2.34
CA HIS A 80 46.50 -40.59 2.06
C HIS A 80 45.27 -41.24 1.41
N LYS A 81 45.42 -42.44 0.83
CA LYS A 81 44.30 -43.11 0.15
C LYS A 81 43.39 -43.79 1.16
N VAL A 82 42.09 -43.81 0.90
CA VAL A 82 41.14 -44.52 1.76
C VAL A 82 41.38 -46.03 1.68
N THR A 83 41.52 -46.71 2.83
CA THR A 83 41.60 -48.17 2.92
C THR A 83 40.60 -48.75 3.93
N GLY A 84 40.39 -50.07 3.89
CA GLY A 84 39.45 -50.79 4.76
C GLY A 84 37.98 -50.63 4.34
N SER A 85 37.42 -49.44 4.50
CA SER A 85 36.04 -49.10 4.13
C SER A 85 35.95 -47.70 3.55
N ASP A 86 34.87 -47.37 2.83
CA ASP A 86 34.68 -46.03 2.29
C ASP A 86 34.71 -44.97 3.40
N LEU A 87 35.34 -43.83 3.13
CA LEU A 87 35.35 -42.70 4.06
C LEU A 87 34.12 -41.83 3.80
N VAL A 88 33.32 -41.63 4.84
CA VAL A 88 32.08 -40.86 4.79
C VAL A 88 32.29 -39.54 5.54
N VAL A 89 32.17 -38.43 4.82
CA VAL A 89 32.34 -37.06 5.33
C VAL A 89 30.99 -36.35 5.31
N LYS A 90 30.46 -35.98 6.47
CA LYS A 90 29.21 -35.19 6.58
C LYS A 90 29.52 -33.71 6.64
N LEU A 91 28.70 -32.92 5.95
CA LEU A 91 28.82 -31.47 5.87
C LEU A 91 27.74 -30.76 6.69
N ALA A 92 27.99 -29.52 7.08
CA ALA A 92 27.03 -28.72 7.86
C ALA A 92 25.73 -28.41 7.10
N ASN A 93 25.78 -28.36 5.77
CA ASN A 93 24.58 -28.22 4.93
C ASN A 93 23.78 -29.53 4.75
N GLY A 94 24.14 -30.60 5.46
CA GLY A 94 23.44 -31.89 5.45
C GLY A 94 23.87 -32.85 4.34
N GLN A 95 24.70 -32.42 3.39
CA GLN A 95 25.25 -33.31 2.37
C GLN A 95 26.28 -34.28 2.94
N THR A 96 26.45 -35.41 2.26
CA THR A 96 27.45 -36.42 2.58
C THR A 96 28.33 -36.67 1.36
N ILE A 97 29.65 -36.62 1.56
CA ILE A 97 30.65 -37.00 0.56
C ILE A 97 31.20 -38.36 0.95
N THR A 98 31.12 -39.34 0.04
CA THR A 98 31.74 -40.66 0.20
C THR A 98 32.98 -40.75 -0.67
N ILE A 99 34.15 -40.91 -0.07
CA ILE A 99 35.41 -41.19 -0.76
C ILE A 99 35.60 -42.72 -0.79
N PRO A 100 35.51 -43.36 -1.97
CA PRO A 100 35.64 -44.81 -2.07
C PRO A 100 37.01 -45.33 -1.65
N VAL A 101 37.09 -46.59 -1.24
CA VAL A 101 38.37 -47.29 -1.04
C VAL A 101 39.26 -47.17 -2.28
N GLY A 102 40.53 -46.82 -2.07
CA GLY A 102 41.55 -46.62 -3.10
C GLY A 102 41.65 -45.18 -3.64
N GLU A 103 40.66 -44.34 -3.35
CA GLU A 103 40.61 -42.94 -3.75
C GLU A 103 41.11 -42.00 -2.64
N SER A 104 41.48 -40.77 -3.03
CA SER A 104 41.91 -39.72 -2.10
C SER A 104 40.98 -38.50 -2.08
N SER A 105 39.94 -38.47 -2.91
CA SER A 105 38.97 -37.37 -2.93
C SER A 105 37.66 -37.78 -3.57
N ALA A 106 36.57 -37.12 -3.18
CA ALA A 106 35.29 -37.18 -3.86
C ALA A 106 34.57 -35.83 -3.75
N SER A 107 33.57 -35.61 -4.59
CA SER A 107 32.83 -34.34 -4.64
C SER A 107 31.32 -34.54 -4.72
N VAL A 108 30.57 -33.55 -4.25
CA VAL A 108 29.11 -33.47 -4.40
C VAL A 108 28.67 -32.08 -4.86
N PRO A 109 27.68 -31.98 -5.77
CA PRO A 109 27.15 -30.71 -6.25
C PRO A 109 26.06 -30.17 -5.31
N PHE A 110 26.02 -28.85 -5.14
CA PHE A 110 24.97 -28.11 -4.44
C PHE A 110 24.55 -26.91 -5.29
N THR A 111 23.28 -26.81 -5.64
CA THR A 111 22.77 -25.66 -6.39
C THR A 111 22.61 -24.47 -5.46
N ALA A 112 23.23 -23.34 -5.80
CA ALA A 112 23.04 -22.09 -5.08
C ALA A 112 21.56 -21.65 -5.15
N PRO A 113 20.94 -21.24 -4.03
CA PRO A 113 19.54 -20.80 -4.02
C PRO A 113 19.31 -19.65 -5.02
N ASN A 114 18.11 -19.61 -5.61
CA ASN A 114 17.66 -18.47 -6.39
C ASN A 114 16.74 -17.53 -5.58
N ASN A 115 16.84 -16.23 -5.85
CA ASN A 115 16.07 -15.19 -5.20
C ASN A 115 15.67 -14.06 -6.18
N VAL A 116 15.15 -12.94 -5.68
CA VAL A 116 14.64 -11.83 -6.54
C VAL A 116 15.40 -10.52 -6.32
N HIS A 117 16.51 -10.59 -5.60
CA HIS A 117 17.28 -9.47 -5.08
C HIS A 117 18.68 -9.44 -5.65
N ASN A 118 19.22 -8.23 -5.88
CA ASN A 118 20.60 -8.10 -6.36
C ASN A 118 21.61 -8.57 -5.30
N THR A 119 21.23 -8.55 -4.03
CA THR A 119 22.08 -9.03 -2.94
C THR A 119 21.85 -10.51 -2.66
N ASN A 120 22.96 -11.22 -2.45
CA ASN A 120 22.99 -12.65 -2.25
C ASN A 120 23.78 -12.97 -0.97
N LEU A 121 23.37 -14.01 -0.26
CA LEU A 121 24.10 -14.48 0.92
C LEU A 121 25.20 -15.47 0.51
N ASP A 122 26.40 -15.27 1.03
CA ASP A 122 27.51 -16.20 0.86
C ASP A 122 27.19 -17.58 1.45
N LEU A 123 27.64 -18.64 0.77
CA LEU A 123 27.45 -20.03 1.20
C LEU A 123 28.71 -20.52 1.91
N SER A 124 28.65 -20.62 3.24
CA SER A 124 29.70 -21.26 4.04
C SER A 124 29.37 -22.73 4.32
N ASN A 125 30.36 -23.60 4.31
CA ASN A 125 30.19 -24.99 4.75
C ASN A 125 31.40 -25.47 5.55
N LYS A 126 31.22 -26.55 6.32
CA LYS A 126 32.28 -27.21 7.07
C LYS A 126 32.00 -28.69 7.21
N ILE A 127 33.03 -29.46 7.52
CA ILE A 127 32.89 -30.87 7.92
C ILE A 127 32.35 -30.93 9.35
N THR A 128 31.34 -31.76 9.58
CA THR A 128 30.72 -31.98 10.90
C THR A 128 31.01 -33.35 11.48
N ASP A 129 31.27 -34.34 10.63
CA ASP A 129 31.53 -35.73 11.03
C ASP A 129 32.37 -36.43 9.97
N ILE A 130 33.28 -37.30 10.41
CA ILE A 130 34.12 -38.16 9.57
C ILE A 130 33.99 -39.57 10.12
N SER A 131 33.64 -40.53 9.27
CA SER A 131 33.48 -41.94 9.65
C SER A 131 33.92 -42.87 8.52
N GLY A 132 34.19 -44.14 8.85
CA GLY A 132 34.74 -45.09 7.87
C GLY A 132 36.24 -44.91 7.64
N GLY A 133 36.77 -45.51 6.58
CA GLY A 133 38.23 -45.70 6.43
C GLY A 133 38.81 -46.64 7.49
N ASN A 134 40.14 -46.73 7.54
CA ASN A 134 40.90 -47.41 8.59
C ASN A 134 42.00 -46.50 9.17
N TYR A 135 41.84 -45.18 9.08
CA TYR A 135 42.81 -44.23 9.64
C TYR A 135 42.85 -44.30 11.16
N GLU A 136 44.04 -44.18 11.75
CA GLU A 136 44.21 -44.13 13.22
C GLU A 136 43.53 -42.91 13.82
N LYS A 137 43.70 -41.75 13.18
CA LYS A 137 43.07 -40.48 13.58
C LYS A 137 42.79 -39.61 12.37
N THR A 138 41.61 -39.00 12.34
CA THR A 138 41.24 -38.01 11.34
C THR A 138 41.04 -36.64 11.97
N VAL A 139 41.40 -35.59 11.24
CA VAL A 139 41.13 -34.19 11.60
C VAL A 139 40.52 -33.49 10.40
N ALA A 140 39.39 -32.82 10.63
CA ALA A 140 38.75 -31.97 9.63
C ALA A 140 39.43 -30.60 9.53
N VAL A 141 39.67 -30.14 8.31
CA VAL A 141 40.17 -28.79 8.01
C VAL A 141 39.40 -28.20 6.83
N GLY A 142 39.19 -26.88 6.86
CA GLY A 142 38.55 -26.13 5.78
C GLY A 142 37.11 -25.72 6.10
N GLU A 143 36.87 -24.42 6.02
CA GLU A 143 35.53 -23.81 6.07
C GLU A 143 35.35 -22.95 4.81
N PRO A 144 35.22 -23.56 3.62
CA PRO A 144 35.13 -22.81 2.38
C PRO A 144 33.87 -21.93 2.37
N VAL A 145 34.04 -20.73 1.81
CA VAL A 145 32.97 -19.78 1.53
C VAL A 145 32.86 -19.62 0.02
N THR A 146 31.66 -19.81 -0.50
CA THR A 146 31.34 -19.53 -1.91
C THR A 146 30.55 -18.24 -1.99
N THR A 147 31.08 -17.25 -2.70
CA THR A 147 30.33 -16.04 -3.03
C THR A 147 29.29 -16.35 -4.10
N VAL A 148 28.04 -16.03 -3.83
CA VAL A 148 26.95 -16.14 -4.81
C VAL A 148 26.75 -14.77 -5.43
N THR A 149 26.84 -14.70 -6.76
CA THR A 149 26.59 -13.47 -7.51
C THR A 149 25.26 -13.55 -8.23
N ASP A 150 24.63 -12.40 -8.42
CA ASP A 150 23.40 -12.31 -9.20
C ASP A 150 23.60 -12.73 -10.68
N ASN A 151 22.52 -13.13 -11.35
CA ASN A 151 22.49 -13.49 -12.76
C ASN A 151 21.73 -12.44 -13.61
N PRO A 152 22.43 -11.39 -14.10
CA PRO A 152 21.78 -10.29 -14.80
C PRO A 152 21.20 -10.67 -16.18
N ALA A 153 21.47 -11.88 -16.69
CA ALA A 153 20.96 -12.32 -17.99
C ALA A 153 19.48 -12.72 -17.95
N THR A 154 18.96 -13.11 -16.79
CA THR A 154 17.59 -13.58 -16.61
C THR A 154 17.03 -13.06 -15.28
N PRO A 155 16.79 -11.75 -15.16
CA PRO A 155 16.37 -11.15 -13.89
C PRO A 155 14.96 -11.58 -13.52
N ASP A 156 14.75 -11.90 -12.25
CA ASP A 156 13.45 -12.17 -11.68
C ASP A 156 12.64 -10.87 -11.53
N VAL A 157 11.37 -10.93 -11.99
CA VAL A 157 10.52 -9.74 -12.09
C VAL A 157 9.66 -9.62 -10.84
N THR A 158 9.83 -8.49 -10.13
CA THR A 158 8.86 -8.04 -9.12
C THR A 158 7.99 -6.96 -9.71
N THR A 159 6.67 -7.05 -9.54
CA THR A 159 5.74 -6.01 -10.00
C THR A 159 5.23 -5.19 -8.83
N LEU A 160 5.06 -3.89 -9.05
CA LEU A 160 4.46 -2.94 -8.12
C LEU A 160 3.13 -2.43 -8.68
N SER A 161 2.05 -2.56 -7.92
CA SER A 161 0.74 -1.95 -8.22
C SER A 161 0.34 -0.94 -7.15
N LEU A 162 -0.49 0.02 -7.55
CA LEU A 162 -1.08 1.04 -6.68
C LEU A 162 -2.60 0.94 -6.79
N THR A 163 -3.29 0.92 -5.65
CA THR A 163 -4.75 1.02 -5.56
C THR A 163 -5.14 2.16 -4.63
N ALA A 164 -6.38 2.61 -4.74
CA ALA A 164 -6.96 3.64 -3.89
C ALA A 164 -8.34 3.19 -3.39
N THR A 165 -8.92 3.93 -2.45
CA THR A 165 -10.34 3.82 -2.12
C THR A 165 -11.19 4.11 -3.36
N ASP A 166 -12.06 3.20 -3.79
CA ASP A 166 -12.80 3.35 -5.06
C ASP A 166 -13.75 4.55 -5.07
N THR A 167 -14.45 4.80 -3.96
CA THR A 167 -15.41 5.90 -3.82
C THR A 167 -15.40 6.44 -2.40
N VAL A 168 -15.47 7.76 -2.26
CA VAL A 168 -15.53 8.45 -0.98
C VAL A 168 -16.42 9.68 -1.10
N ALA A 169 -17.12 10.05 -0.03
CA ALA A 169 -17.77 11.35 0.03
C ALA A 169 -16.76 12.46 0.35
N GLU A 170 -17.11 13.69 0.03
CA GLU A 170 -16.34 14.87 0.48
C GLU A 170 -16.19 14.91 2.01
N GLY A 171 -15.09 15.52 2.47
CA GLY A 171 -14.67 15.46 3.88
C GLY A 171 -14.22 14.06 4.36
N GLY A 172 -14.26 13.06 3.49
CA GLY A 172 -13.80 11.71 3.77
C GLY A 172 -12.28 11.53 3.71
N LYS A 173 -11.84 10.27 3.64
CA LYS A 173 -10.42 9.89 3.56
C LYS A 173 -10.17 8.93 2.42
N ILE A 174 -9.07 9.13 1.70
CA ILE A 174 -8.61 8.28 0.60
C ILE A 174 -7.39 7.50 1.07
N THR A 175 -7.44 6.18 0.98
CA THR A 175 -6.29 5.32 1.30
C THR A 175 -5.65 4.83 0.02
N TYR A 176 -4.35 5.10 -0.14
CA TYR A 176 -3.54 4.55 -1.22
C TYR A 176 -2.73 3.37 -0.71
N THR A 177 -2.78 2.24 -1.42
CA THR A 177 -2.06 1.01 -1.07
C THR A 177 -1.14 0.60 -2.21
N ALA A 178 0.14 0.44 -1.90
CA ALA A 178 1.14 -0.10 -2.80
C ALA A 178 1.37 -1.59 -2.49
N THR A 179 1.34 -2.43 -3.52
CA THR A 179 1.50 -3.90 -3.39
C THR A 179 2.57 -4.42 -4.33
N LEU A 180 3.47 -5.24 -3.78
CA LEU A 180 4.51 -5.98 -4.49
C LEU A 180 4.18 -7.46 -4.62
N THR A 181 4.60 -8.10 -5.72
CA THR A 181 4.50 -9.57 -5.84
C THR A 181 5.49 -10.31 -4.94
N ASN A 182 6.65 -9.71 -4.66
CA ASN A 182 7.70 -10.24 -3.79
C ASN A 182 7.99 -9.31 -2.61
N LYS A 183 8.60 -9.84 -1.54
CA LYS A 183 9.00 -9.03 -0.39
C LYS A 183 10.14 -8.10 -0.81
N ALA A 184 10.20 -6.89 -0.26
CA ALA A 184 11.33 -5.99 -0.49
C ALA A 184 12.58 -6.47 0.27
N GLY A 185 13.77 -6.41 -0.35
CA GLY A 185 15.04 -6.77 0.29
C GLY A 185 15.59 -5.62 1.15
N THR A 186 15.33 -4.39 0.72
CA THR A 186 15.54 -3.14 1.48
C THR A 186 14.26 -2.32 1.48
N ASP A 187 14.20 -1.22 2.21
CA ASP A 187 13.05 -0.32 2.14
C ASP A 187 12.86 0.19 0.70
N LEU A 188 11.61 0.10 0.21
CA LEU A 188 11.19 0.65 -1.07
C LEU A 188 10.40 1.92 -0.82
N VAL A 189 10.93 3.06 -1.27
CA VAL A 189 10.26 4.35 -1.22
C VAL A 189 9.58 4.61 -2.56
N ILE A 190 8.29 4.95 -2.52
CA ILE A 190 7.42 5.13 -3.68
C ILE A 190 6.86 6.55 -3.64
N LYS A 191 7.21 7.36 -4.64
CA LYS A 191 6.68 8.71 -4.80
C LYS A 191 5.43 8.70 -5.66
N LEU A 192 4.36 9.33 -5.20
CA LEU A 192 3.08 9.42 -5.89
C LEU A 192 2.91 10.77 -6.59
N SER A 193 2.05 10.84 -7.61
CA SER A 193 1.82 12.06 -8.41
C SER A 193 1.09 13.18 -7.68
N ASN A 194 0.47 12.89 -6.54
CA ASN A 194 -0.08 13.90 -5.64
C ASN A 194 0.97 14.46 -4.66
N GLY A 195 2.24 14.06 -4.78
CA GLY A 195 3.35 14.51 -3.94
C GLY A 195 3.58 13.67 -2.68
N GLU A 196 2.67 12.75 -2.35
CA GLU A 196 2.80 11.87 -1.19
C GLU A 196 3.81 10.74 -1.42
N THR A 197 4.23 10.08 -0.33
CA THR A 197 5.20 8.98 -0.37
C THR A 197 4.72 7.77 0.43
N ILE A 198 4.81 6.58 -0.16
CA ILE A 198 4.60 5.30 0.52
C ILE A 198 5.96 4.62 0.72
N THR A 199 6.22 4.05 1.90
CA THR A 199 7.42 3.24 2.13
C THR A 199 7.03 1.81 2.47
N ILE A 200 7.40 0.85 1.61
CA ILE A 200 7.30 -0.58 1.93
C ILE A 200 8.60 -0.99 2.61
N ALA A 201 8.51 -1.35 3.89
CA ALA A 201 9.68 -1.74 4.68
C ALA A 201 10.30 -3.06 4.17
N ALA A 202 11.60 -3.24 4.41
CA ALA A 202 12.29 -4.49 4.15
C ALA A 202 11.54 -5.70 4.74
N GLY A 203 11.45 -6.79 3.98
CA GLY A 203 10.70 -8.00 4.33
C GLY A 203 9.17 -7.91 4.15
N SER A 204 8.63 -6.74 3.77
CA SER A 204 7.20 -6.55 3.54
C SER A 204 6.84 -6.55 2.05
N LYS A 205 5.56 -6.77 1.74
CA LYS A 205 5.02 -6.71 0.37
C LYS A 205 4.10 -5.53 0.13
N GLU A 206 3.62 -4.89 1.18
CA GLU A 206 2.58 -3.87 1.07
C GLU A 206 2.82 -2.76 2.10
N ALA A 207 2.37 -1.57 1.74
CA ALA A 207 2.23 -0.43 2.66
C ALA A 207 1.14 0.50 2.13
N SER A 208 0.59 1.31 3.02
CA SER A 208 -0.46 2.27 2.68
C SER A 208 -0.25 3.60 3.38
N ILE A 209 -0.87 4.63 2.82
CA ILE A 209 -1.02 5.95 3.42
C ILE A 209 -2.48 6.39 3.28
N THR A 210 -2.89 7.34 4.11
CA THR A 210 -4.21 7.94 4.04
C THR A 210 -4.08 9.45 3.89
N VAL A 211 -4.82 10.02 2.94
CA VAL A 211 -4.96 11.46 2.73
C VAL A 211 -6.41 11.88 2.90
N ASP A 212 -6.65 13.16 3.13
CA ASP A 212 -8.01 13.70 3.17
C ASP A 212 -8.56 13.84 1.75
N ALA A 213 -9.85 13.55 1.58
CA ALA A 213 -10.59 13.90 0.37
C ALA A 213 -10.78 15.44 0.29
N PRO A 214 -11.22 15.98 -0.86
CA PRO A 214 -11.67 17.38 -0.94
C PRO A 214 -12.66 17.73 0.18
N SER A 215 -12.62 18.98 0.63
CA SER A 215 -13.46 19.45 1.74
C SER A 215 -14.92 19.53 1.32
N ASP A 216 -15.80 19.05 2.20
CA ASP A 216 -17.25 19.14 2.07
C ASP A 216 -17.74 20.60 2.05
N ASP A 217 -18.57 20.95 1.07
CA ASP A 217 -19.24 22.24 0.97
C ASP A 217 -20.65 22.16 0.36
N VAL A 218 -21.26 23.31 0.03
CA VAL A 218 -22.66 23.38 -0.42
C VAL A 218 -22.84 23.30 -1.94
N TYR A 219 -21.76 23.12 -2.69
CA TYR A 219 -21.73 23.18 -4.15
C TYR A 219 -21.62 21.78 -4.77
N ILE A 220 -22.00 21.69 -6.05
CA ILE A 220 -21.90 20.45 -6.83
C ILE A 220 -20.53 20.43 -7.51
N ASP A 221 -19.58 19.65 -7.00
CA ASP A 221 -18.22 19.57 -7.54
C ASP A 221 -17.57 18.18 -7.47
N ALA A 222 -18.39 17.13 -7.52
CA ALA A 222 -17.95 15.75 -7.66
C ALA A 222 -16.87 15.56 -8.74
N GLU A 223 -15.77 14.93 -8.36
CA GLU A 223 -14.61 14.73 -9.21
C GLU A 223 -14.00 13.32 -9.08
N ASP A 224 -13.24 12.90 -10.10
CA ASP A 224 -12.42 11.69 -10.06
C ASP A 224 -10.96 12.07 -9.80
N LEU A 225 -10.43 11.68 -8.64
CA LEU A 225 -9.03 11.88 -8.29
C LEU A 225 -8.19 10.71 -8.80
N SER A 226 -7.14 11.01 -9.58
CA SER A 226 -6.27 10.02 -10.22
C SER A 226 -4.82 10.20 -9.76
N VAL A 227 -4.27 9.16 -9.12
CA VAL A 227 -2.90 9.14 -8.61
C VAL A 227 -2.14 7.96 -9.19
N LYS A 228 -0.92 8.21 -9.66
CA LYS A 228 0.00 7.19 -10.18
C LYS A 228 1.30 7.19 -9.40
N VAL A 229 2.07 6.11 -9.55
CA VAL A 229 3.47 6.07 -9.12
C VAL A 229 4.28 6.96 -10.07
N GLU A 230 5.01 7.93 -9.53
CA GLU A 230 5.94 8.77 -10.27
C GLU A 230 7.35 8.18 -10.31
N ASP A 231 7.82 7.70 -9.15
CA ASP A 231 9.19 7.24 -8.98
C ASP A 231 9.29 6.22 -7.85
N THR A 232 10.31 5.38 -7.92
CA THR A 232 10.63 4.38 -6.90
C THR A 232 12.13 4.35 -6.61
N THR A 233 12.50 4.13 -5.36
CA THR A 233 13.91 4.01 -4.97
C THR A 233 14.06 2.96 -3.88
N GLY A 234 15.06 2.08 -4.01
CA GLY A 234 15.33 1.00 -3.06
C GLY A 234 14.66 -0.31 -3.45
N GLY A 235 14.26 -1.10 -2.45
CA GLY A 235 13.62 -2.42 -2.63
C GLY A 235 14.57 -3.58 -2.89
N ASP A 236 15.78 -3.30 -3.41
CA ASP A 236 16.80 -4.31 -3.76
C ASP A 236 16.24 -5.44 -4.65
N PHE A 237 15.61 -5.08 -5.77
CA PHE A 237 15.12 -6.06 -6.75
C PHE A 237 16.06 -6.15 -7.94
N GLU A 238 16.22 -7.35 -8.50
CA GLU A 238 16.88 -7.53 -9.81
C GLU A 238 16.17 -6.74 -10.91
N LYS A 239 14.82 -6.82 -10.91
CA LYS A 239 13.97 -6.02 -11.78
C LYS A 239 12.65 -5.66 -11.10
N LEU A 240 12.36 -4.36 -11.06
CA LEU A 240 11.07 -3.83 -10.61
C LEU A 240 10.28 -3.29 -11.81
N GLU A 241 9.11 -3.87 -12.07
CA GLU A 241 8.14 -3.36 -13.03
C GLU A 241 7.01 -2.61 -12.31
N VAL A 242 6.91 -1.31 -12.56
CA VAL A 242 5.88 -0.46 -11.98
C VAL A 242 4.67 -0.43 -12.91
N SER A 243 3.50 -0.77 -12.39
CA SER A 243 2.24 -0.65 -13.12
C SER A 243 1.98 0.81 -13.52
N SER A 244 1.60 1.03 -14.79
CA SER A 244 1.21 2.35 -15.29
C SER A 244 -0.25 2.70 -15.00
N THR A 245 -1.03 1.76 -14.46
CA THR A 245 -2.43 1.99 -14.09
C THR A 245 -2.51 2.97 -12.93
N ALA A 246 -3.25 4.08 -13.13
CA ALA A 246 -3.53 5.02 -12.07
C ALA A 246 -4.54 4.43 -11.07
N ALA A 247 -4.33 4.73 -9.80
CA ALA A 247 -5.31 4.51 -8.75
C ALA A 247 -6.31 5.67 -8.77
N VAL A 248 -7.59 5.35 -8.99
CA VAL A 248 -8.66 6.33 -9.15
C VAL A 248 -9.63 6.24 -7.99
N THR A 249 -9.97 7.40 -7.41
CA THR A 249 -11.01 7.54 -6.40
C THR A 249 -12.08 8.46 -6.93
N LYS A 250 -13.33 7.98 -6.95
CA LYS A 250 -14.49 8.81 -7.22
C LYS A 250 -14.88 9.57 -5.96
N VAL A 251 -14.81 10.88 -5.97
CA VAL A 251 -15.31 11.74 -4.91
C VAL A 251 -16.77 12.09 -5.22
N THR A 252 -17.66 11.89 -4.25
CA THR A 252 -19.08 12.20 -4.38
C THR A 252 -19.47 13.32 -3.45
N ASP A 253 -20.24 14.27 -3.99
CA ASP A 253 -20.91 15.31 -3.21
C ASP A 253 -21.72 14.73 -2.06
N THR A 254 -21.75 15.50 -1.00
CA THR A 254 -22.67 15.33 0.11
C THR A 254 -24.00 16.01 -0.24
N ILE A 255 -24.89 16.21 0.72
CA ILE A 255 -26.08 17.03 0.45
C ILE A 255 -26.22 18.03 1.58
N ASP A 256 -25.72 19.22 1.32
CA ASP A 256 -25.87 20.39 2.14
C ASP A 256 -26.96 21.32 1.61
N THR A 257 -27.61 22.00 2.55
CA THR A 257 -28.75 22.86 2.25
C THR A 257 -28.37 24.33 2.29
N THR A 258 -28.46 24.98 1.13
CA THR A 258 -28.42 26.44 1.02
C THR A 258 -29.81 27.01 1.24
N THR A 259 -29.94 27.98 2.14
CA THR A 259 -31.22 28.65 2.44
C THR A 259 -31.33 29.94 1.63
N VAL A 260 -32.39 30.06 0.84
CA VAL A 260 -32.76 31.30 0.12
C VAL A 260 -33.85 32.00 0.94
N THR A 261 -33.51 33.16 1.50
CA THR A 261 -34.42 33.95 2.35
C THR A 261 -35.01 35.12 1.56
N LEU A 262 -36.33 35.28 1.59
CA LEU A 262 -37.02 36.45 1.05
C LEU A 262 -37.43 37.42 2.15
N THR A 263 -37.08 38.69 1.97
CA THR A 263 -37.52 39.81 2.82
C THR A 263 -38.17 40.90 1.99
N ALA A 264 -38.97 41.75 2.62
CA ALA A 264 -39.57 42.92 1.98
C ALA A 264 -39.58 44.13 2.91
N THR A 265 -39.74 45.33 2.34
CA THR A 265 -40.09 46.55 3.08
C THR A 265 -41.33 46.30 3.95
N SER A 266 -41.33 46.62 5.24
CA SER A 266 -42.43 46.26 6.15
C SER A 266 -43.69 47.12 6.02
N THR A 267 -43.55 48.39 5.68
CA THR A 267 -44.68 49.33 5.53
C THR A 267 -44.39 50.35 4.45
N VAL A 268 -45.37 50.63 3.61
CA VAL A 268 -45.33 51.67 2.58
C VAL A 268 -46.66 52.43 2.54
N THR A 269 -46.65 53.64 1.98
CA THR A 269 -47.89 54.30 1.56
C THR A 269 -48.35 53.80 0.19
N GLU A 270 -49.62 53.97 -0.16
CA GLU A 270 -50.11 53.73 -1.52
C GLU A 270 -49.27 54.46 -2.58
N GLY A 271 -49.02 53.79 -3.71
CA GLY A 271 -48.09 54.25 -4.74
C GLY A 271 -46.61 54.23 -4.34
N GLY A 272 -46.27 53.86 -3.10
CA GLY A 272 -44.91 53.68 -2.61
C GLY A 272 -44.23 52.42 -3.16
N VAL A 273 -42.91 52.31 -2.99
CA VAL A 273 -42.12 51.18 -3.50
C VAL A 273 -41.84 50.18 -2.38
N VAL A 274 -42.30 48.95 -2.58
CA VAL A 274 -41.88 47.76 -1.81
C VAL A 274 -40.61 47.21 -2.44
N THR A 275 -39.53 47.06 -1.68
CA THR A 275 -38.32 46.36 -2.14
C THR A 275 -38.37 44.93 -1.64
N TYR A 276 -38.38 43.96 -2.57
CA TYR A 276 -38.20 42.55 -2.25
C TYR A 276 -36.72 42.20 -2.40
N THR A 277 -36.14 41.57 -1.37
CA THR A 277 -34.72 41.17 -1.36
C THR A 277 -34.62 39.67 -1.12
N ALA A 278 -33.97 38.95 -2.03
CA ALA A 278 -33.59 37.56 -1.84
C ALA A 278 -32.12 37.47 -1.42
N SER A 279 -31.81 36.63 -0.43
CA SER A 279 -30.44 36.41 0.05
C SER A 279 -30.14 34.93 0.31
N VAL A 280 -28.89 34.53 0.09
CA VAL A 280 -28.36 33.18 0.33
C VAL A 280 -27.26 33.19 1.41
N ASN A 281 -27.09 32.08 2.12
CA ASN A 281 -26.06 31.94 3.17
C ASN A 281 -24.66 31.59 2.64
N HIS A 282 -24.54 31.28 1.34
CA HIS A 282 -23.29 31.09 0.63
C HIS A 282 -23.32 31.87 -0.68
N LYS A 283 -22.17 32.25 -1.25
CA LYS A 283 -22.12 33.02 -2.49
C LYS A 283 -22.60 32.19 -3.67
N VAL A 284 -23.15 32.84 -4.69
CA VAL A 284 -23.58 32.15 -5.91
C VAL A 284 -22.35 31.77 -6.75
N THR A 285 -22.28 30.54 -7.24
CA THR A 285 -21.21 30.01 -8.11
C THR A 285 -21.82 29.33 -9.35
N GLY A 286 -21.00 29.08 -10.38
CA GLY A 286 -21.40 28.40 -11.62
C GLY A 286 -22.25 29.27 -12.56
N SER A 287 -23.46 29.65 -12.13
CA SER A 287 -24.41 30.49 -12.87
C SER A 287 -25.21 31.39 -11.94
N ASP A 288 -25.83 32.45 -12.47
CA ASP A 288 -26.68 33.33 -11.67
C ASP A 288 -27.84 32.55 -11.03
N LEU A 289 -28.18 32.90 -9.78
CA LEU A 289 -29.32 32.32 -9.08
C LEU A 289 -30.58 33.14 -9.38
N VAL A 290 -31.61 32.48 -9.89
CA VAL A 290 -32.87 33.08 -10.29
C VAL A 290 -33.97 32.64 -9.31
N VAL A 291 -34.54 33.62 -8.62
CA VAL A 291 -35.59 33.46 -7.60
C VAL A 291 -36.90 34.04 -8.14
N LYS A 292 -37.92 33.20 -8.34
CA LYS A 292 -39.26 33.65 -8.76
C LYS A 292 -40.15 33.87 -7.56
N LEU A 293 -40.93 34.92 -7.60
CA LEU A 293 -41.85 35.33 -6.54
C LEU A 293 -43.30 35.06 -6.92
N ALA A 294 -44.17 34.90 -5.93
CA ALA A 294 -45.61 34.65 -6.15
C ALA A 294 -46.33 35.79 -6.88
N ASN A 295 -45.83 37.02 -6.75
CA ASN A 295 -46.34 38.17 -7.51
C ASN A 295 -45.82 38.25 -8.96
N GLY A 296 -45.11 37.23 -9.45
CA GLY A 296 -44.63 37.12 -10.82
C GLY A 296 -43.30 37.84 -11.10
N GLN A 297 -42.70 38.52 -10.12
CA GLN A 297 -41.37 39.11 -10.27
C GLN A 297 -40.27 38.06 -10.15
N THR A 298 -39.11 38.39 -10.71
CA THR A 298 -37.89 37.58 -10.65
C THR A 298 -36.78 38.41 -10.02
N ILE A 299 -36.06 37.83 -9.06
CA ILE A 299 -34.81 38.37 -8.52
C ILE A 299 -33.67 37.50 -9.04
N THR A 300 -32.67 38.12 -9.68
CA THR A 300 -31.45 37.44 -10.13
C THR A 300 -30.29 37.86 -9.22
N ILE A 301 -29.71 36.91 -8.50
CA ILE A 301 -28.49 37.08 -7.71
C ILE A 301 -27.30 36.67 -8.60
N PRO A 302 -26.43 37.62 -9.01
CA PRO A 302 -25.30 37.30 -9.88
C PRO A 302 -24.27 36.36 -9.24
N VAL A 303 -23.48 35.66 -10.05
CA VAL A 303 -22.30 34.92 -9.58
C VAL A 303 -21.38 35.81 -8.74
N GLY A 304 -20.92 35.30 -7.60
CA GLY A 304 -20.07 35.99 -6.63
C GLY A 304 -20.82 36.80 -5.57
N GLU A 305 -22.12 37.04 -5.77
CA GLU A 305 -22.98 37.78 -4.85
C GLU A 305 -23.76 36.85 -3.93
N SER A 306 -24.31 37.42 -2.85
CA SER A 306 -25.15 36.70 -1.87
C SER A 306 -26.57 37.26 -1.75
N SER A 307 -26.89 38.35 -2.45
CA SER A 307 -28.23 38.93 -2.43
C SER A 307 -28.50 39.82 -3.63
N ALA A 308 -29.78 39.95 -4.00
CA ALA A 308 -30.25 40.95 -4.96
C ALA A 308 -31.67 41.39 -4.60
N SER A 309 -32.12 42.50 -5.19
CA SER A 309 -33.43 43.10 -4.89
C SER A 309 -34.16 43.56 -6.14
N VAL A 310 -35.50 43.59 -6.05
CA VAL A 310 -36.38 44.13 -7.10
C VAL A 310 -37.47 45.03 -6.50
N PRO A 311 -37.78 46.18 -7.13
CA PRO A 311 -38.83 47.09 -6.65
C PRO A 311 -40.23 46.71 -7.17
N PHE A 312 -41.25 46.91 -6.35
CA PHE A 312 -42.67 46.74 -6.67
C PHE A 312 -43.47 47.94 -6.17
N THR A 313 -44.22 48.59 -7.05
CA THR A 313 -45.09 49.71 -6.65
C THR A 313 -46.38 49.18 -6.01
N ALA A 314 -46.66 49.61 -4.78
CA ALA A 314 -47.90 49.27 -4.10
C ALA A 314 -49.11 49.83 -4.88
N PRO A 315 -50.19 49.05 -5.06
CA PRO A 315 -51.40 49.52 -5.72
C PRO A 315 -51.94 50.78 -5.04
N ASN A 316 -52.45 51.71 -5.86
CA ASN A 316 -53.20 52.88 -5.39
C ASN A 316 -54.69 52.66 -5.61
N ASN A 317 -55.52 53.09 -4.67
CA ASN A 317 -56.97 52.95 -4.72
C ASN A 317 -57.69 54.13 -4.06
N VAL A 318 -58.99 54.24 -4.31
CA VAL A 318 -59.82 55.39 -3.90
C VAL A 318 -60.39 55.29 -2.47
N HIS A 319 -59.99 54.27 -1.71
CA HIS A 319 -60.50 53.97 -0.37
C HIS A 319 -59.39 54.19 0.68
N ASN A 320 -59.81 54.45 1.92
CA ASN A 320 -58.88 54.67 3.05
C ASN A 320 -58.33 53.38 3.67
N THR A 321 -58.67 52.22 3.10
CA THR A 321 -58.23 50.90 3.56
C THR A 321 -57.52 50.18 2.43
N ASN A 322 -56.48 49.43 2.78
CA ASN A 322 -55.65 48.69 1.86
C ASN A 322 -55.50 47.25 2.29
N LEU A 323 -55.29 46.37 1.30
CA LEU A 323 -54.86 45.00 1.57
C LEU A 323 -53.34 44.97 1.79
N ASP A 324 -52.92 44.18 2.76
CA ASP A 324 -51.51 43.86 2.92
C ASP A 324 -50.99 43.11 1.69
N LEU A 325 -49.74 43.37 1.32
CA LEU A 325 -49.06 42.69 0.23
C LEU A 325 -48.22 41.55 0.81
N SER A 326 -48.68 40.31 0.63
CA SER A 326 -47.88 39.13 0.94
C SER A 326 -47.17 38.62 -0.30
N ASN A 327 -45.97 38.10 -0.12
CA ASN A 327 -45.21 37.45 -1.19
C ASN A 327 -44.44 36.25 -0.64
N LYS A 328 -44.07 35.34 -1.53
CA LYS A 328 -43.23 34.18 -1.20
C LYS A 328 -42.41 33.78 -2.41
N ILE A 329 -41.34 33.02 -2.18
CA ILE A 329 -40.59 32.37 -3.24
C ILE A 329 -41.44 31.20 -3.77
N THR A 330 -41.55 31.08 -5.09
CA THR A 330 -42.27 30.00 -5.77
C THR A 330 -41.35 29.03 -6.50
N ASP A 331 -40.16 29.48 -6.91
CA ASP A 331 -39.20 28.69 -7.67
C ASP A 331 -37.79 29.26 -7.47
N ILE A 332 -36.79 28.37 -7.40
CA ILE A 332 -35.37 28.69 -7.31
C ILE A 332 -34.68 27.88 -8.41
N SER A 333 -33.88 28.54 -9.25
CA SER A 333 -33.15 27.89 -10.35
C SER A 333 -31.80 28.59 -10.59
N GLY A 334 -30.86 27.89 -11.21
CA GLY A 334 -29.49 28.40 -11.40
C GLY A 334 -28.63 28.19 -10.16
N GLY A 335 -27.46 28.84 -10.10
CA GLY A 335 -26.42 28.52 -9.12
C GLY A 335 -25.80 27.14 -9.36
N ASN A 336 -24.94 26.72 -8.42
CA ASN A 336 -24.32 25.39 -8.40
C ASN A 336 -24.47 24.71 -7.03
N TYR A 337 -25.55 25.00 -6.30
CA TYR A 337 -25.78 24.42 -4.98
C TYR A 337 -26.30 22.98 -5.09
N GLU A 338 -25.89 22.10 -4.18
CA GLU A 338 -26.39 20.73 -4.11
C GLU A 338 -27.89 20.69 -3.81
N LYS A 339 -28.33 21.57 -2.89
CA LYS A 339 -29.74 21.73 -2.52
C LYS A 339 -30.06 23.14 -2.05
N THR A 340 -31.18 23.67 -2.55
CA THR A 340 -31.73 24.95 -2.10
C THR A 340 -33.07 24.79 -1.39
N VAL A 341 -33.30 25.55 -0.32
CA VAL A 341 -34.58 25.64 0.38
C VAL A 341 -35.02 27.10 0.48
N ALA A 342 -36.26 27.38 0.07
CA ALA A 342 -36.87 28.69 0.20
C ALA A 342 -37.43 28.93 1.62
N VAL A 343 -37.18 30.13 2.16
CA VAL A 343 -37.73 30.59 3.44
C VAL A 343 -38.17 32.04 3.32
N GLY A 344 -39.25 32.40 4.02
CA GLY A 344 -39.74 33.77 4.13
C GLY A 344 -41.01 34.01 3.30
N GLU A 345 -42.06 34.46 4.00
CA GLU A 345 -43.30 34.96 3.41
C GLU A 345 -43.56 36.39 3.93
N PRO A 346 -42.76 37.39 3.50
CA PRO A 346 -42.89 38.74 4.03
C PRO A 346 -44.26 39.34 3.69
N VAL A 347 -44.77 40.12 4.63
CA VAL A 347 -46.01 40.89 4.51
C VAL A 347 -45.66 42.37 4.62
N THR A 348 -46.08 43.16 3.64
CA THR A 348 -45.96 44.61 3.64
C THR A 348 -47.30 45.25 3.92
N THR A 349 -47.40 46.04 4.98
CA THR A 349 -48.60 46.84 5.24
C THR A 349 -48.63 48.06 4.33
N VAL A 350 -49.74 48.25 3.64
CA VAL A 350 -49.97 49.44 2.80
C VAL A 350 -50.85 50.40 3.57
N THR A 351 -50.41 51.64 3.68
CA THR A 351 -51.12 52.72 4.37
C THR A 351 -51.68 53.71 3.37
N ASP A 352 -52.86 54.25 3.65
CA ASP A 352 -53.49 55.30 2.85
C ASP A 352 -52.55 56.54 2.77
N ASN A 353 -52.60 57.23 1.63
CA ASN A 353 -51.83 58.45 1.41
C ASN A 353 -52.73 59.69 1.43
N PRO A 354 -52.98 60.28 2.61
CA PRO A 354 -53.86 61.44 2.74
C PRO A 354 -53.31 62.72 2.09
N ALA A 355 -52.03 62.72 1.68
CA ALA A 355 -51.40 63.88 1.03
C ALA A 355 -51.78 64.01 -0.46
N THR A 356 -52.25 62.94 -1.10
CA THR A 356 -52.68 62.94 -2.52
C THR A 356 -54.00 62.17 -2.68
N PRO A 357 -55.13 62.74 -2.23
CA PRO A 357 -56.40 62.03 -2.23
C PRO A 357 -56.95 61.83 -3.65
N ASP A 358 -57.46 60.63 -3.92
CA ASP A 358 -58.23 60.35 -5.13
C ASP A 358 -59.61 61.02 -5.09
N ILE A 359 -59.98 61.69 -6.18
CA ILE A 359 -61.23 62.45 -6.24
C ILE A 359 -62.36 61.56 -6.75
N THR A 360 -63.40 61.39 -5.93
CA THR A 360 -64.68 60.80 -6.36
C THR A 360 -65.72 61.91 -6.52
N THR A 361 -66.31 62.02 -7.71
CA THR A 361 -67.37 63.01 -7.98
C THR A 361 -68.73 62.34 -8.06
N LEU A 362 -69.78 63.04 -7.62
CA LEU A 362 -71.17 62.61 -7.67
C LEU A 362 -71.92 63.49 -8.67
N THR A 363 -72.45 62.88 -9.72
CA THR A 363 -73.31 63.57 -10.69
C THR A 363 -74.76 63.13 -10.49
N LEU A 364 -75.70 64.08 -10.54
CA LEU A 364 -77.13 63.81 -10.43
C LEU A 364 -77.79 64.15 -11.76
N THR A 365 -78.37 63.16 -12.42
CA THR A 365 -79.19 63.37 -13.61
C THR A 365 -80.65 63.12 -13.30
N ALA A 366 -81.54 63.79 -14.00
CA ALA A 366 -82.98 63.59 -13.89
C ALA A 366 -83.53 63.12 -15.24
N THR A 367 -84.72 62.55 -15.23
CA THR A 367 -85.44 62.25 -16.48
C THR A 367 -85.71 63.54 -17.24
N ASP A 368 -85.17 63.69 -18.45
CA ASP A 368 -85.11 64.97 -19.19
C ASP A 368 -86.47 65.66 -19.37
N THR A 369 -87.54 64.88 -19.62
CA THR A 369 -88.91 65.38 -19.72
C THR A 369 -89.91 64.34 -19.21
N VAL A 370 -90.94 64.77 -18.47
CA VAL A 370 -92.07 63.91 -18.05
C VAL A 370 -93.42 64.60 -18.27
N ALA A 371 -94.46 63.82 -18.55
CA ALA A 371 -95.85 64.30 -18.60
C ALA A 371 -96.46 64.40 -17.20
N GLU A 372 -97.48 65.24 -17.02
CA GLU A 372 -98.20 65.43 -15.75
C GLU A 372 -98.79 64.11 -15.24
N GLY A 373 -98.47 63.73 -13.99
CA GLY A 373 -98.79 62.42 -13.40
C GLY A 373 -97.75 61.31 -13.63
N GLY A 374 -96.69 61.55 -14.42
CA GLY A 374 -95.58 60.63 -14.63
C GLY A 374 -94.56 60.61 -13.48
N LYS A 375 -93.70 59.58 -13.44
CA LYS A 375 -92.64 59.45 -12.42
C LYS A 375 -91.32 60.02 -12.93
N ILE A 376 -90.75 60.98 -12.21
CA ILE A 376 -89.37 61.44 -12.44
C ILE A 376 -88.42 60.50 -11.71
N THR A 377 -87.41 59.99 -12.41
CA THR A 377 -86.29 59.27 -11.81
C THR A 377 -85.09 60.21 -11.73
N TYR A 378 -84.55 60.37 -10.52
CA TYR A 378 -83.24 60.98 -10.30
C TYR A 378 -82.22 59.85 -10.17
N THR A 379 -81.16 59.92 -10.98
CA THR A 379 -80.08 58.94 -10.96
C THR A 379 -78.81 59.64 -10.47
N ALA A 380 -78.34 59.23 -9.30
CA ALA A 380 -77.06 59.67 -8.77
C ALA A 380 -75.97 58.69 -9.22
N THR A 381 -74.90 59.19 -9.84
CA THR A 381 -73.80 58.38 -10.38
C THR A 381 -72.48 58.86 -9.78
N LEU A 382 -71.75 57.96 -9.13
CA LEU A 382 -70.38 58.20 -8.66
C LEU A 382 -69.38 57.88 -9.77
N THR A 383 -68.29 58.65 -9.87
CA THR A 383 -67.20 58.33 -10.81
C THR A 383 -66.37 57.12 -10.39
N ASN A 384 -66.33 56.82 -9.10
CA ASN A 384 -65.71 55.61 -8.56
C ASN A 384 -66.76 54.79 -7.81
N LYS A 385 -66.59 53.47 -7.76
CA LYS A 385 -67.49 52.61 -6.98
C LYS A 385 -67.41 52.99 -5.51
N ALA A 386 -68.55 52.97 -4.82
CA ALA A 386 -68.56 53.06 -3.37
C ALA A 386 -67.81 51.84 -2.79
N GLY A 387 -66.94 52.09 -1.81
CA GLY A 387 -66.34 51.04 -1.01
C GLY A 387 -67.40 50.35 -0.14
N THR A 388 -67.09 49.15 0.33
CA THR A 388 -67.92 48.39 1.28
C THR A 388 -67.47 48.57 2.70
#